data_AF-A0A0C1JJT4-F1
#
_entry.id   AF-A0A0C1JJT4-F1
#
_cell.length_a   1.000
_cell.length_b   1.000
_cell.length_c   1.000
_cell.angle_alpha   90.00
_cell.angle_beta   90.00
_cell.angle_gamma   90.00
#
_symmetry.space_group_name_H-M   'P 1'
#
loop_
_entity.id
_entity.type
_entity.pdbx_description
1 polymer ?
#
loop_
_entity_poly.entity_id
_entity_poly.type
_entity_poly.pdbx_seq_one_letter_code
_entity_poly.pdbx_strand_id
1 'polypeptide(L)'
;MLRFALALGLLSSPAMAQVATQSGTDGQNALGTVPCAAAAGAPLQSCNAELRRRDDGTATLAVLLPTGDVRNIYFTNGIPDSSSSASKLSYETLGDMMVIYVEPGEVFEIPKAALNTQ
;
A
#
# COMPACT_ATOMS: atom_id res chain seq x y z
N MET A 1 60.85 -28.01 -20.87
CA MET A 1 59.47 -28.42 -20.51
C MET A 1 58.87 -27.32 -19.65
N LEU A 2 58.03 -26.46 -20.23
CA LEU A 2 57.54 -25.23 -19.60
C LEU A 2 56.19 -25.50 -18.92
N ARG A 3 56.13 -25.38 -17.60
CA ARG A 3 54.91 -25.58 -16.80
C ARG A 3 54.11 -24.27 -16.80
N PHE A 4 52.98 -24.24 -17.50
CA PHE A 4 52.00 -23.15 -17.44
C PHE A 4 51.12 -23.33 -16.18
N ALA A 5 51.16 -22.36 -15.27
CA ALA A 5 50.22 -22.25 -14.17
C ALA A 5 49.03 -21.38 -14.61
N LEU A 6 47.82 -21.95 -14.65
CA LEU A 6 46.57 -21.21 -14.85
C LEU A 6 46.02 -20.78 -13.48
N ALA A 7 46.05 -19.49 -13.19
CA ALA A 7 45.35 -18.91 -12.04
C ALA A 7 43.93 -18.52 -12.49
N LEU A 8 42.92 -19.25 -11.98
CA LEU A 8 41.50 -18.98 -12.25
C LEU A 8 41.00 -17.94 -11.23
N GLY A 9 41.00 -16.67 -11.62
CA GLY A 9 40.43 -15.59 -10.81
C GLY A 9 38.91 -15.64 -10.82
N LEU A 10 38.30 -15.99 -9.69
CA LEU A 10 36.86 -15.90 -9.45
C LEU A 10 36.49 -14.42 -9.23
N LEU A 11 36.02 -13.75 -10.28
CA LEU A 11 35.43 -12.42 -10.18
C LEU A 11 34.00 -12.56 -9.63
N SER A 12 33.84 -12.36 -8.32
CA SER A 12 32.54 -12.26 -7.66
C SER A 12 31.87 -10.95 -8.09
N SER A 13 30.86 -11.01 -8.96
CA SER A 13 30.05 -9.84 -9.30
C SER A 13 29.15 -9.45 -8.11
N PRO A 14 29.05 -8.16 -7.75
CA PRO A 14 28.07 -7.73 -6.76
C PRO A 14 26.69 -7.81 -7.42
N ALA A 15 25.82 -8.67 -6.89
CA ALA A 15 24.41 -8.65 -7.25
C ALA A 15 23.82 -7.33 -6.71
N MET A 16 23.50 -6.40 -7.61
CA MET A 16 22.75 -5.21 -7.23
C MET A 16 21.34 -5.66 -6.84
N ALA A 17 21.03 -5.63 -5.54
CA ALA A 17 19.69 -5.88 -5.05
C ALA A 17 18.77 -4.74 -5.53
N GLN A 18 17.98 -5.00 -6.57
CA GLN A 18 16.91 -4.11 -6.99
C GLN A 18 15.80 -4.24 -5.94
N VAL A 19 15.52 -3.17 -5.20
CA VAL A 19 14.36 -3.11 -4.32
C VAL A 19 13.12 -3.18 -5.21
N ALA A 20 12.42 -4.32 -5.21
CA ALA A 20 11.17 -4.45 -5.93
C ALA A 20 10.13 -3.57 -5.26
N THR A 21 9.70 -2.50 -5.93
CA THR A 21 8.56 -1.71 -5.49
C THR A 21 7.29 -2.51 -5.77
N GLN A 22 6.44 -2.66 -4.75
CA GLN A 22 5.15 -3.31 -4.91
C GLN A 22 4.27 -2.41 -5.78
N SER A 23 3.62 -2.96 -6.81
CA SER A 23 2.80 -2.16 -7.74
C SER A 23 1.74 -1.36 -6.98
N GLY A 24 1.67 -0.06 -7.26
CA GLY A 24 0.82 0.89 -6.53
C GLY A 24 1.45 1.49 -5.26
N THR A 25 2.72 1.18 -4.97
CA THR A 25 3.48 1.76 -3.85
C THR A 25 4.80 2.39 -4.31
N ASP A 26 5.28 3.38 -3.58
CA ASP A 26 6.58 4.05 -3.75
C ASP A 26 7.75 3.27 -3.13
N GLY A 27 7.46 2.16 -2.44
CA GLY A 27 8.43 1.30 -1.75
C GLY A 27 9.00 1.87 -0.44
N GLN A 28 8.68 3.11 -0.06
CA GLN A 28 9.13 3.75 1.18
C GLN A 28 8.03 3.79 2.24
N ASN A 29 6.77 3.89 1.81
CA ASN A 29 5.60 4.02 2.68
C ASN A 29 4.66 2.80 2.59
N ALA A 30 5.18 1.65 2.15
CA ALA A 30 4.39 0.45 1.91
C ALA A 30 3.72 -0.02 3.21
N LEU A 31 2.38 -0.10 3.19
CA LEU A 31 1.58 -0.74 4.24
C LEU A 31 1.52 -2.26 4.01
N GLY A 32 1.90 -2.73 2.82
CA GLY A 32 1.74 -4.10 2.37
C GLY A 32 0.41 -4.25 1.64
N THR A 33 -0.55 -4.93 2.25
CA THR A 33 -1.88 -5.12 1.68
C THR A 33 -2.99 -4.83 2.68
N VAL A 34 -4.13 -4.36 2.18
CA VAL A 34 -5.37 -4.19 2.94
C VAL A 34 -6.51 -4.97 2.27
N PRO A 35 -7.50 -5.46 3.03
CA PRO A 35 -8.74 -5.94 2.43
C PRO A 35 -9.44 -4.81 1.66
N CYS A 36 -9.77 -5.04 0.40
CA CYS A 36 -10.54 -4.08 -0.39
C CYS A 36 -11.48 -4.74 -1.41
N ALA A 37 -12.52 -4.01 -1.82
CA ALA A 37 -13.41 -4.36 -2.92
C ALA A 37 -13.61 -3.14 -3.83
N ALA A 38 -13.69 -3.35 -5.14
CA ALA A 38 -13.87 -2.27 -6.14
C ALA A 38 -15.34 -2.00 -6.51
N ALA A 39 -16.27 -2.85 -6.09
CA ALA A 39 -17.67 -2.75 -6.46
C ALA A 39 -18.59 -3.35 -5.40
N ALA A 40 -19.83 -2.88 -5.36
CA ALA A 40 -20.86 -3.36 -4.44
C ALA A 40 -21.07 -4.88 -4.61
N GLY A 41 -21.03 -5.61 -3.50
CA GLY A 41 -21.22 -7.06 -3.48
C GLY A 41 -20.02 -7.88 -4.00
N ALA A 42 -18.94 -7.23 -4.45
CA ALA A 42 -17.70 -7.93 -4.75
C ALA A 42 -17.05 -8.46 -3.45
N PRO A 43 -16.41 -9.64 -3.49
CA PRO A 43 -15.68 -10.15 -2.33
C PRO A 43 -14.48 -9.25 -2.02
N LEU A 44 -14.14 -9.14 -0.74
CA LEU A 44 -12.89 -8.50 -0.33
C LEU A 44 -11.70 -9.30 -0.88
N GLN A 45 -10.71 -8.57 -1.38
CA GLN A 45 -9.43 -9.09 -1.87
C GLN A 45 -8.28 -8.44 -1.11
N SER A 46 -7.11 -9.06 -1.16
CA SER A 46 -5.88 -8.48 -0.63
C SER A 46 -5.31 -7.49 -1.67
N CYS A 47 -5.43 -6.20 -1.39
CA CYS A 47 -5.08 -5.11 -2.29
C CYS A 47 -3.80 -4.43 -1.83
N ASN A 48 -2.86 -4.18 -2.73
CA ASN A 48 -1.62 -3.48 -2.39
C ASN A 48 -1.94 -2.07 -1.87
N ALA A 49 -1.26 -1.66 -0.80
CA ALA A 49 -1.50 -0.38 -0.19
C ALA A 49 -0.23 0.32 0.32
N GLU A 50 -0.28 1.64 0.29
CA GLU A 50 0.72 2.55 0.81
C GLU A 50 0.05 3.54 1.77
N LEU A 51 0.66 3.79 2.92
CA LEU A 51 0.16 4.78 3.88
C LEU A 51 1.23 5.82 4.18
N ARG A 52 1.06 6.99 3.58
CA ARG A 52 1.95 8.14 3.74
C ARG A 52 1.44 9.02 4.87
N ARG A 53 2.20 9.14 5.95
CA ARG A 53 1.87 10.01 7.09
C ARG A 53 2.65 11.32 7.00
N ARG A 54 2.08 12.38 7.56
CA ARG A 54 2.73 13.68 7.73
C ARG A 54 2.65 14.11 9.19
N ASP A 55 3.60 14.96 9.59
CA ASP A 55 3.72 15.46 10.96
C ASP A 55 2.55 16.38 11.36
N ASP A 56 1.79 16.90 10.38
CA ASP A 56 0.60 17.73 10.60
C ASP A 56 -0.67 16.92 10.95
N GLY A 57 -0.54 15.60 11.14
CA GLY A 57 -1.65 14.71 11.44
C GLY A 57 -2.44 14.25 10.21
N THR A 58 -2.05 14.67 9.00
CA THR A 58 -2.65 14.17 7.77
C THR A 58 -2.01 12.85 7.32
N ALA A 59 -2.80 12.01 6.66
CA ALA A 59 -2.30 10.83 6.00
C ALA A 59 -2.98 10.59 4.64
N THR A 60 -2.32 9.84 3.77
CA THR A 60 -2.88 9.40 2.50
C THR A 60 -2.68 7.89 2.38
N LEU A 61 -3.79 7.16 2.33
CA LEU A 61 -3.82 5.74 1.98
C LEU A 61 -4.03 5.62 0.48
N ALA A 62 -3.04 5.11 -0.25
CA ALA A 62 -3.20 4.73 -1.64
C ALA A 62 -3.46 3.22 -1.70
N VAL A 63 -4.54 2.79 -2.35
CA VAL A 63 -4.90 1.37 -2.53
C VAL A 63 -5.02 1.06 -4.02
N LEU A 64 -4.26 0.07 -4.49
CA LEU A 64 -4.41 -0.47 -5.84
C LEU A 64 -5.62 -1.40 -5.86
N LEU A 65 -6.70 -0.95 -6.50
CA LEU A 65 -7.92 -1.72 -6.65
C LEU A 65 -7.70 -2.93 -7.60
N PRO A 66 -8.50 -4.00 -7.46
CA PRO A 66 -8.50 -5.12 -8.38
C PRO A 66 -8.70 -4.76 -9.86
N THR A 67 -9.34 -3.61 -10.13
CA THR A 67 -9.54 -3.06 -11.49
C THR A 67 -8.27 -2.44 -12.08
N GLY A 68 -7.24 -2.21 -11.27
CA GLY A 68 -5.98 -1.56 -11.65
C GLY A 68 -5.92 -0.07 -11.33
N ASP A 69 -7.04 0.55 -10.94
CA ASP A 69 -7.07 1.95 -10.51
C ASP A 69 -6.50 2.13 -9.10
N VAL A 70 -5.94 3.30 -8.81
CA VAL A 70 -5.49 3.65 -7.46
C VAL A 70 -6.50 4.59 -6.79
N ARG A 71 -7.06 4.13 -5.66
CA ARG A 71 -7.86 4.98 -4.78
C ARG A 71 -6.97 5.62 -3.74
N ASN A 72 -6.94 6.95 -3.70
CA ASN A 72 -6.36 7.68 -2.58
C ASN A 72 -7.48 8.02 -1.59
N ILE A 73 -7.28 7.69 -0.33
CA ILE A 73 -8.14 8.08 0.79
C ILE A 73 -7.33 9.04 1.65
N TYR A 74 -7.91 10.20 1.92
CA TYR A 74 -7.25 11.27 2.66
C TYR A 74 -7.78 11.29 4.09
N PHE A 75 -6.86 11.36 5.05
CA PHE A 75 -7.17 11.35 6.47
C PHE A 75 -6.66 12.62 7.14
N THR A 76 -7.39 13.07 8.15
CA THR A 76 -6.97 14.08 9.12
C THR A 76 -7.16 13.50 10.52
N ASN A 77 -6.08 13.47 11.31
CA ASN A 77 -6.09 12.93 12.68
C ASN A 77 -6.68 11.51 12.78
N GLY A 78 -6.33 10.65 11.80
CA GLY A 78 -6.80 9.26 11.74
C GLY A 78 -8.24 9.07 11.30
N ILE A 79 -8.96 10.13 10.90
CA ILE A 79 -10.33 10.08 10.37
C ILE A 79 -10.29 10.27 8.85
N PRO A 80 -10.97 9.43 8.04
CA PRO A 80 -11.02 9.62 6.60
C PRO A 80 -12.00 10.75 6.25
N ASP A 81 -11.51 11.76 5.53
CA ASP A 81 -12.28 12.96 5.21
C ASP A 81 -12.80 12.94 3.77
N SER A 82 -12.00 12.41 2.84
CA SER A 82 -12.32 12.40 1.40
C SER A 82 -11.49 11.36 0.66
N SER A 83 -11.73 11.24 -0.66
CA SER A 83 -10.96 10.36 -1.52
C SER A 83 -10.64 11.03 -2.86
N SER A 84 -9.84 10.37 -3.71
CA SER A 84 -9.64 10.79 -5.10
C SER A 84 -10.90 10.64 -5.98
N SER A 85 -11.99 10.08 -5.45
CA SER A 85 -13.29 10.05 -6.11
C SER A 85 -14.09 11.30 -5.76
N ALA A 86 -14.94 11.75 -6.68
CA ALA A 86 -16.02 12.69 -6.37
C ALA A 86 -17.18 12.02 -5.60
N SER A 87 -17.16 10.69 -5.46
CA SER A 87 -18.15 9.92 -4.71
C SER A 87 -18.16 10.25 -3.23
N LYS A 88 -19.32 10.06 -2.60
CA LYS A 88 -19.47 10.17 -1.15
C LYS A 88 -18.65 9.09 -0.44
N LEU A 89 -17.96 9.51 0.62
CA LEU A 89 -17.21 8.67 1.53
C LEU A 89 -17.95 8.57 2.87
N SER A 90 -18.00 7.37 3.44
CA SER A 90 -18.38 7.14 4.82
C SER A 90 -17.45 6.10 5.45
N TYR A 91 -17.47 5.98 6.78
CA TYR A 91 -16.70 4.97 7.47
C TYR A 91 -17.41 4.51 8.73
N GLU A 92 -17.00 3.35 9.23
CA GLU A 92 -17.36 2.86 10.56
C GLU A 92 -16.14 2.20 11.23
N THR A 93 -16.26 1.93 12.53
CA THR A 93 -15.23 1.22 13.28
C THR A 93 -15.79 -0.10 13.78
N LEU A 94 -15.11 -1.19 13.46
CA LEU A 94 -15.40 -2.54 13.93
C LEU A 94 -14.21 -3.03 14.76
N GLY A 95 -14.28 -2.80 16.08
CA GLY A 95 -13.17 -3.13 16.99
C GLY A 95 -11.92 -2.30 16.71
N ASP A 96 -10.83 -2.98 16.33
CA ASP A 96 -9.54 -2.39 15.95
C ASP A 96 -9.43 -2.07 14.45
N MET A 97 -10.45 -2.41 13.66
CA MET A 97 -10.52 -2.11 12.24
C MET A 97 -11.40 -0.88 11.95
N MET A 98 -10.98 -0.08 10.98
CA MET A 98 -11.80 0.93 10.34
C MET A 98 -12.22 0.42 8.96
N VAL A 99 -13.52 0.45 8.68
CA VAL A 99 -14.09 0.11 7.37
C VAL A 99 -14.52 1.39 6.69
N ILE A 100 -14.00 1.63 5.49
CA ILE A 100 -14.23 2.84 4.70
C ILE A 100 -15.00 2.46 3.46
N TYR A 101 -16.06 3.19 3.18
CA TYR A 101 -16.95 3.02 2.05
C TYR A 101 -16.83 4.21 1.12
N VAL A 102 -16.61 3.95 -0.17
CA VAL A 102 -16.73 4.98 -1.22
C VAL A 102 -17.84 4.54 -2.17
N GLU A 103 -18.90 5.34 -2.25
CA GLU A 103 -20.07 5.02 -3.08
C GLU A 103 -19.67 4.90 -4.57
N PRO A 104 -20.29 3.98 -5.34
CA PRO A 104 -21.44 3.15 -4.97
C PRO A 104 -21.10 1.81 -4.30
N GLY A 105 -19.83 1.50 -4.00
CA GLY A 105 -19.53 0.20 -3.38
C GLY A 105 -18.07 -0.21 -3.27
N GLU A 106 -17.13 0.73 -3.34
CA GLU A 106 -15.76 0.40 -2.93
C GLU A 106 -15.71 0.27 -1.41
N VAL A 107 -14.96 -0.71 -0.92
CA VAL A 107 -14.77 -0.99 0.51
C VAL A 107 -13.30 -1.13 0.79
N PHE A 108 -12.82 -0.58 1.91
CA PHE A 108 -11.44 -0.68 2.37
C PHE A 108 -11.41 -0.93 3.87
N GLU A 109 -10.62 -1.91 4.30
CA GLU A 109 -10.44 -2.18 5.73
C GLU A 109 -9.01 -1.87 6.15
N ILE A 110 -8.84 -1.01 7.15
CA ILE A 110 -7.52 -0.62 7.66
C ILE A 110 -7.44 -0.79 9.18
N PRO A 111 -6.37 -1.43 9.71
CA PRO A 111 -6.14 -1.45 11.14
C PRO A 111 -5.97 -0.03 11.68
N LYS A 112 -6.72 0.35 12.72
CA LYS A 112 -6.63 1.68 13.32
C LYS A 112 -5.23 1.99 13.86
N ALA A 113 -4.50 0.98 14.30
CA ALA A 113 -3.11 1.13 14.73
C ALA A 113 -2.21 1.67 13.60
N ALA A 114 -2.51 1.38 12.33
CA ALA A 114 -1.79 1.96 11.21
C ALA A 114 -2.01 3.48 11.12
N LEU A 115 -3.16 4.00 11.55
CA LEU A 115 -3.45 5.44 11.48
C LEU A 115 -2.86 6.24 12.65
N ASN A 116 -2.46 5.58 13.74
CA ASN A 116 -2.14 6.22 15.01
C ASN A 116 -0.63 6.38 15.32
N THR A 117 0.26 5.94 14.43
CA THR A 117 1.70 6.07 14.65
C THR A 117 2.20 7.45 14.25
N GLN A 118 2.39 8.32 15.25
CA GLN A 118 3.39 9.38 15.29
C GLN A 118 4.44 9.00 16.34
#